data_AF-A0A0G1HEF3-F1
#
_entry.id   AF-A0A0G1HEF3-F1
#
_cell.length_a   1.000
_cell.length_b   1.000
_cell.length_c   1.000
_cell.angle_alpha   90.00
_cell.angle_beta   90.00
_cell.angle_gamma   90.00
#
_symmetry.space_group_name_H-M   'P 1'
#
loop_
_entity.id
_entity.type
_entity.pdbx_description
1 polymer ?
#
loop_
_entity_poly.entity_id
_entity_poly.type
_entity_poly.pdbx_seq_one_letter_code
_entity_poly.pdbx_strand_id
1 'polypeptide(L)'
;MVFEWKAMDRPHKEWSRDFYSTVIVLAFLVSVIMFFIEGLLPVLVVWAVVFAMWQMNKVKPKQEEYAITTWGIKTLERTYRWEEMNTFWFEDKWGSRLLRILTNRVPWQLILVIHGDDEERIKKLMMDNVAFEEPKQTWMDRMVRWFGEKMPLE
;
A
#
# COMPACT_ATOMS: atom_id res chain seq x y z
N MET A 1 -9.34 -5.31 -26.08
CA MET A 1 -8.36 -4.88 -25.06
C MET A 1 -7.53 -3.77 -25.67
N VAL A 2 -7.25 -2.69 -24.94
CA VAL A 2 -6.58 -1.49 -25.48
C VAL A 2 -5.17 -1.34 -24.89
N PHE A 3 -4.98 -1.72 -23.63
CA PHE A 3 -3.70 -1.68 -22.95
C PHE A 3 -3.64 -2.71 -21.82
N GLU A 4 -2.50 -3.37 -21.64
CA GLU A 4 -2.28 -4.38 -20.59
C GLU A 4 -0.93 -4.13 -19.93
N TRP A 5 -0.88 -4.20 -18.60
CA TRP A 5 0.35 -4.08 -17.83
C TRP A 5 0.37 -5.06 -16.67
N LYS A 6 1.58 -5.43 -16.24
CA LYS A 6 1.82 -6.27 -15.07
C LYS A 6 2.35 -5.41 -13.95
N ALA A 7 1.69 -5.43 -12.80
CA ALA A 7 2.14 -4.71 -11.62
C ALA A 7 1.88 -5.51 -10.35
N MET A 8 2.44 -5.06 -9.22
CA MET A 8 2.19 -5.73 -7.94
C MET A 8 0.74 -5.51 -7.52
N ASP A 9 0.09 -6.53 -6.95
CA ASP A 9 -1.29 -6.45 -6.41
C ASP A 9 -1.44 -5.30 -5.41
N ARG A 10 -0.37 -5.01 -4.66
CA ARG A 10 -0.35 -3.98 -3.62
C ARG A 10 0.99 -3.24 -3.63
N PRO A 11 1.01 -1.94 -3.33
CA PRO A 11 2.25 -1.24 -3.04
C PRO A 11 2.98 -1.96 -1.90
N HIS A 12 4.17 -2.46 -2.20
CA HIS A 12 4.98 -3.21 -1.25
C HIS A 12 5.97 -2.27 -0.56
N LYS A 13 5.76 -2.00 0.73
CA LYS A 13 6.83 -1.45 1.56
C LYS A 13 7.70 -2.61 2.04
N GLU A 14 8.88 -2.77 1.45
CA GLU A 14 9.91 -3.64 2.04
C GLU A 14 10.46 -2.95 3.28
N TRP A 15 10.21 -3.54 4.46
CA TRP A 15 10.86 -3.07 5.68
C TRP A 15 12.35 -3.40 5.59
N SER A 16 13.19 -2.39 5.83
CA SER A 16 14.64 -2.55 5.78
C SER A 16 15.12 -3.56 6.84
N ARG A 17 16.27 -4.20 6.59
CA ARG A 17 16.91 -5.07 7.59
C ARG A 17 17.27 -4.29 8.87
N ASP A 18 17.54 -3.00 8.73
CA ASP A 18 17.90 -2.11 9.83
C ASP A 18 16.71 -1.84 10.75
N PHE A 19 15.49 -1.71 10.19
CA PHE A 19 14.27 -1.64 10.99
C PHE A 19 14.10 -2.89 11.87
N TYR A 20 14.27 -4.08 11.28
CA TYR A 20 14.20 -5.33 12.03
C TYR A 20 15.27 -5.47 13.10
N SER A 21 16.50 -5.07 12.78
CA SER A 21 17.60 -5.07 13.74
C SER A 21 17.25 -4.19 14.95
N THR A 22 16.74 -2.98 14.70
CA THR A 22 16.33 -2.03 15.74
C THR A 22 15.20 -2.59 16.60
N VAL A 23 14.17 -3.18 15.99
CA VAL A 23 13.06 -3.81 16.71
C VAL A 23 13.54 -4.97 17.59
N ILE A 24 14.44 -5.82 17.07
CA ILE A 24 14.99 -6.96 17.82
C ILE A 24 15.85 -6.48 19.00
N VAL A 25 16.71 -5.46 18.79
CA VAL A 25 17.52 -4.88 19.87
C VAL A 25 16.62 -4.27 20.95
N LEU A 26 15.60 -3.51 20.56
CA LEU A 26 14.67 -2.90 21.51
C LEU A 26 13.87 -3.96 22.27
N ALA A 27 13.34 -4.98 21.57
CA ALA A 27 12.62 -6.08 22.18
C ALA A 27 13.51 -6.88 23.14
N PHE A 28 14.79 -7.06 22.82
CA PHE A 28 15.76 -7.68 23.71
C PHE A 28 15.98 -6.84 24.98
N LEU A 29 16.20 -5.52 24.85
CA LEU A 29 16.35 -4.64 26.02
C LEU A 29 15.12 -4.66 26.92
N VAL A 30 13.91 -4.56 26.33
CA VAL A 30 12.64 -4.65 27.07
C VAL A 30 12.49 -6.01 27.74
N SER A 31 12.88 -7.09 27.07
CA SER A 31 12.87 -8.44 27.64
C SER A 31 13.78 -8.57 28.85
N VAL A 32 15.00 -8.02 28.79
CA VAL A 32 15.93 -8.04 29.93
C VAL A 32 15.33 -7.28 31.12
N ILE A 33 14.75 -6.10 30.89
CA ILE A 33 14.10 -5.32 31.95
C ILE A 33 12.92 -6.09 32.55
N MET A 34 12.02 -6.61 31.71
CA MET A 34 10.86 -7.39 32.16
C MET A 34 11.25 -8.65 32.94
N PHE A 35 12.34 -9.31 32.55
CA PHE A 35 12.84 -10.49 33.24
C PHE A 35 13.18 -10.19 34.70
N PHE A 36 13.77 -9.03 34.99
CA PHE A 36 14.08 -8.63 36.37
C PHE A 36 12.86 -8.18 37.17
N ILE A 37 11.78 -7.75 36.52
CA ILE A 37 10.57 -7.25 37.22
C ILE A 37 9.64 -8.40 37.61
N GLU A 38 9.20 -9.22 36.64
CA GLU A 38 8.18 -10.26 36.85
C GLU A 38 8.64 -11.67 36.47
N GLY A 39 9.87 -11.84 35.94
CA GLY A 39 10.42 -13.13 35.53
C GLY A 39 10.18 -13.48 34.06
N LEU A 40 10.07 -14.76 33.73
CA LEU A 40 10.11 -15.25 32.34
C LEU A 40 8.83 -14.98 31.53
N LEU A 41 7.68 -14.88 32.19
CA LEU A 41 6.37 -14.86 31.51
C LEU A 41 6.17 -13.64 30.58
N PRO A 42 6.48 -12.39 30.99
CA PRO A 42 6.36 -11.23 30.09
C PRO A 42 7.36 -11.25 28.93
N VAL A 43 8.55 -11.84 29.14
CA VAL A 43 9.55 -12.02 28.07
C VAL A 43 8.96 -12.82 26.91
N LEU A 44 8.25 -13.92 27.22
CA LEU A 44 7.58 -14.72 26.20
C LEU A 44 6.51 -13.92 25.43
N VAL A 45 5.79 -13.02 26.10
CA VAL A 45 4.79 -12.15 25.46
C VAL A 45 5.46 -11.18 24.48
N VAL A 46 6.56 -10.54 24.88
CA VAL A 46 7.33 -9.65 24.00
C VAL A 46 7.80 -10.39 22.75
N TRP A 47 8.37 -11.58 22.91
CA TRP A 47 8.83 -12.38 21.78
C TRP A 47 7.70 -12.92 20.91
N ALA A 48 6.51 -13.19 21.46
CA ALA A 48 5.33 -13.57 20.68
C ALA A 48 4.89 -12.42 19.76
N VAL A 49 4.93 -11.17 20.22
CA VAL A 49 4.62 -9.99 19.40
C VAL A 49 5.66 -9.82 18.29
N VAL A 50 6.96 -9.91 18.61
CA VAL A 50 8.04 -9.84 17.62
C VAL A 50 7.87 -10.92 16.55
N PHE A 51 7.56 -12.15 16.97
CA PHE A 51 7.30 -13.26 16.06
C PHE A 51 6.10 -13.00 15.14
N ALA A 52 4.99 -12.49 15.68
CA ALA A 52 3.82 -12.13 14.89
C ALA A 52 4.15 -11.07 13.83
N MET A 53 4.88 -10.01 14.22
CA MET A 53 5.35 -8.97 13.29
C MET A 53 6.23 -9.56 12.17
N TRP A 54 7.12 -10.49 12.52
CA TRP A 54 7.97 -11.16 11.53
C TRP A 54 7.16 -11.98 10.52
N GLN A 55 6.12 -12.69 10.95
CA GLN A 55 5.27 -13.47 10.05
C GLN A 55 4.47 -12.59 9.09
N MET A 56 3.94 -11.46 9.56
CA MET A 56 3.16 -10.54 8.73
C MET A 56 3.94 -10.04 7.51
N ASN A 57 5.24 -9.83 7.67
CA ASN A 57 6.12 -9.29 6.61
C ASN A 57 6.66 -10.35 5.63
N LYS A 58 6.37 -11.65 5.83
CA LYS A 58 6.74 -12.69 4.86
C LYS A 58 5.81 -12.77 3.66
N VAL A 59 4.65 -12.12 3.71
CA VAL A 59 3.65 -12.18 2.66
C VAL A 59 4.08 -11.23 1.52
N LYS A 60 4.87 -11.76 0.58
CA LYS A 60 5.23 -11.03 -0.63
C LYS A 60 3.99 -10.80 -1.50
N PRO A 61 3.80 -9.60 -2.06
CA PRO A 61 2.71 -9.34 -2.99
C PRO A 61 2.94 -10.12 -4.28
N LYS A 62 1.86 -10.70 -4.80
CA LYS A 62 1.86 -11.38 -6.10
C LYS A 62 1.86 -10.32 -7.22
N GLN A 63 2.44 -10.68 -8.36
CA GLN A 63 2.28 -9.89 -9.58
C GLN A 63 0.91 -10.20 -10.19
N GLU A 64 0.16 -9.15 -10.49
CA GLU A 64 -1.15 -9.23 -11.15
C GLU A 64 -1.12 -8.57 -12.53
N GLU A 65 -1.96 -9.10 -13.42
CA GLU A 65 -2.19 -8.57 -14.76
C GLU A 65 -3.41 -7.65 -14.74
N TYR A 66 -3.19 -6.40 -15.16
CA TYR A 66 -4.22 -5.39 -15.29
C TYR A 66 -4.41 -5.02 -16.76
N ALA A 67 -5.66 -4.83 -17.18
CA ALA A 67 -5.97 -4.47 -18.56
C ALA A 67 -7.03 -3.36 -18.61
N ILE A 68 -6.77 -2.32 -19.41
CA ILE A 68 -7.77 -1.34 -19.80
C ILE A 68 -8.45 -1.83 -21.09
N THR A 69 -9.77 -1.95 -21.01
CA THR A 69 -10.64 -2.34 -22.10
C THR A 69 -11.55 -1.19 -22.48
N THR A 70 -12.19 -1.27 -23.64
CA THR A 70 -13.15 -0.26 -24.11
C THR A 70 -14.32 -0.05 -23.15
N TRP A 71 -14.61 -1.02 -22.28
CA TRP A 71 -15.79 -1.04 -21.41
C TRP A 71 -15.44 -0.79 -19.94
N GLY A 72 -14.15 -0.75 -19.59
CA GLY A 72 -13.70 -0.61 -18.21
C GLY A 72 -12.32 -1.22 -17.94
N ILE A 73 -12.00 -1.41 -16.66
CA ILE A 73 -10.73 -1.97 -16.19
C ILE A 73 -10.94 -3.42 -15.76
N LYS A 74 -10.12 -4.31 -16.29
CA LYS A 74 -10.10 -5.73 -15.95
C LYS A 74 -8.93 -6.01 -15.01
N THR A 75 -9.25 -6.56 -13.85
CA THR A 75 -8.31 -7.19 -12.93
C THR A 75 -8.43 -8.71 -13.03
N LEU A 76 -7.55 -9.46 -12.37
CA LEU A 76 -7.57 -10.93 -12.39
C LEU A 76 -8.91 -11.50 -11.86
N GLU A 77 -9.46 -10.85 -10.83
CA GLU A 77 -10.68 -11.32 -10.17
C GLU A 77 -11.97 -10.80 -10.84
N ARG A 78 -11.97 -9.55 -11.32
CA ARG A 78 -13.22 -8.87 -11.75
C ARG A 78 -12.97 -7.84 -12.86
N THR A 79 -14.04 -7.47 -13.55
CA THR A 79 -14.05 -6.35 -14.49
C THR A 79 -14.91 -5.23 -13.92
N TYR A 80 -14.30 -4.07 -13.71
CA TYR A 80 -14.95 -2.84 -13.27
C TYR A 80 -15.34 -2.03 -14.49
N ARG A 81 -16.62 -1.66 -14.61
CA ARG A 81 -17.10 -0.85 -15.74
C ARG A 81 -16.83 0.63 -15.53
N TRP A 82 -16.73 1.41 -16.60
CA TRP A 82 -16.58 2.87 -16.50
C TRP A 82 -17.72 3.53 -15.70
N GLU A 83 -18.95 3.05 -15.87
CA GLU A 83 -20.13 3.51 -15.12
C GLU A 83 -20.01 3.33 -13.60
N GLU A 84 -19.17 2.38 -13.16
CA GLU A 84 -18.94 2.13 -11.74
C GLU A 84 -17.82 3.02 -11.17
N MET A 85 -17.11 3.78 -12.01
CA MET A 85 -15.97 4.64 -11.65
C MET A 85 -16.40 6.11 -11.68
N ASN A 86 -16.17 6.83 -10.59
CA ASN A 86 -16.50 8.25 -10.52
C ASN A 86 -15.30 9.12 -10.92
N THR A 87 -14.19 8.89 -10.22
CA THR A 87 -13.05 9.81 -10.20
C THR A 87 -11.77 9.00 -10.07
N PHE A 88 -10.70 9.47 -10.70
CA PHE A 88 -9.37 8.91 -10.53
C PHE A 88 -8.29 9.96 -10.29
N TRP A 89 -7.20 9.53 -9.66
CA TRP A 89 -5.99 10.32 -9.48
C TRP A 89 -4.76 9.42 -9.36
N PHE A 90 -3.59 10.04 -9.46
CA PHE A 90 -2.31 9.38 -9.24
C PHE A 90 -1.70 9.78 -7.90
N GLU A 91 -1.04 8.85 -7.23
CA GLU A 91 -0.36 9.07 -5.95
C GLU A 91 0.96 8.30 -5.93
N ASP A 92 2.02 8.91 -5.38
CA ASP A 92 3.26 8.20 -5.10
C ASP A 92 3.26 7.67 -3.66
N LYS A 93 3.49 6.36 -3.50
CA LYS A 93 3.59 5.75 -2.17
C LYS A 93 4.68 4.68 -2.13
N TRP A 94 5.61 4.82 -1.18
CA TRP A 94 6.72 3.88 -0.96
C TRP A 94 7.53 3.57 -2.24
N GLY A 95 7.80 4.60 -3.05
CA GLY A 95 8.55 4.46 -4.31
C GLY A 95 7.78 3.79 -5.46
N SER A 96 6.50 3.46 -5.27
CA SER A 96 5.61 2.94 -6.31
C SER A 96 4.59 4.01 -6.72
N ARG A 97 4.30 4.10 -8.02
CA ARG A 97 3.24 4.95 -8.57
C ARG A 97 1.90 4.21 -8.47
N LEU A 98 0.90 4.86 -7.89
CA LEU A 98 -0.44 4.32 -7.69
C LEU A 98 -1.46 5.07 -8.53
N LEU A 99 -2.30 4.31 -9.23
CA LEU A 99 -3.55 4.78 -9.78
C LEU A 99 -4.67 4.45 -8.81
N ARG A 100 -5.34 5.47 -8.29
CA ARG A 100 -6.52 5.31 -7.44
C ARG A 100 -7.77 5.70 -8.17
N ILE A 101 -8.82 4.90 -7.99
CA ILE A 101 -10.10 5.07 -8.65
C ILE A 101 -11.19 4.91 -7.60
N LEU A 102 -12.02 5.93 -7.44
CA LEU A 102 -13.23 5.86 -6.63
C LEU A 102 -14.32 5.15 -7.41
N THR A 103 -14.89 4.13 -6.79
CA THR A 103 -15.96 3.33 -7.38
C THR A 103 -17.23 3.42 -6.54
N ASN A 104 -18.39 3.35 -7.18
CA ASN A 104 -19.69 3.29 -6.49
C ASN A 104 -20.00 1.90 -5.93
N ARG A 105 -19.10 0.94 -6.09
CA ARG A 105 -19.29 -0.46 -5.74
C ARG A 105 -18.10 -1.01 -4.98
N VAL A 106 -18.34 -1.98 -4.11
CA VAL A 106 -17.32 -2.66 -3.31
C VAL A 106 -16.22 -3.25 -4.22
N PRO A 107 -14.93 -2.96 -3.94
CA PRO A 107 -14.42 -2.04 -2.92
C PRO A 107 -14.55 -0.58 -3.40
N TRP A 108 -15.13 0.32 -2.59
CA TRP A 108 -15.37 1.76 -2.87
C TRP A 108 -14.17 2.56 -3.39
N GLN A 109 -12.99 1.95 -3.35
CA GLN A 109 -11.78 2.46 -3.96
C GLN A 109 -10.98 1.29 -4.54
N LEU A 110 -10.60 1.40 -5.79
CA LEU A 110 -9.66 0.53 -6.47
C LEU A 110 -8.28 1.20 -6.46
N ILE A 111 -7.24 0.46 -6.07
CA ILE A 111 -5.85 0.92 -6.05
C ILE A 111 -5.06 -0.02 -6.95
N LEU A 112 -4.43 0.53 -7.97
CA LEU A 112 -3.62 -0.21 -8.94
C LEU A 112 -2.20 0.34 -8.92
N VAL A 113 -1.20 -0.53 -8.88
CA VAL A 113 0.19 -0.12 -9.08
C VAL A 113 0.41 0.04 -10.60
N ILE A 114 1.07 1.12 -11.00
CA ILE A 114 1.41 1.39 -12.41
C ILE A 114 2.91 1.66 -12.55
N HIS A 115 3.45 1.44 -13.74
CA HIS A 115 4.79 1.90 -14.09
C HIS A 115 4.72 3.39 -14.46
N GLY A 116 5.73 4.17 -14.09
CA GLY A 116 5.77 5.60 -14.37
C GLY A 116 5.67 5.91 -15.87
N ASP A 117 6.28 5.08 -16.72
CA ASP A 117 6.26 5.23 -18.18
C ASP A 117 4.85 5.04 -18.78
N ASP A 118 3.95 4.34 -18.08
CA ASP A 118 2.59 4.05 -18.55
C ASP A 118 1.57 5.12 -18.11
N GLU A 119 1.95 6.04 -17.22
CA GLU A 119 1.03 7.00 -16.59
C GLU A 119 0.33 7.89 -17.63
N GLU A 120 1.08 8.50 -18.55
CA GLU A 120 0.51 9.40 -19.55
C GLU A 120 -0.48 8.68 -20.46
N ARG A 121 -0.16 7.43 -20.82
CA ARG A 121 -1.00 6.59 -21.67
C ARG A 121 -2.29 6.20 -20.96
N ILE A 122 -2.18 5.78 -19.69
CA ILE A 122 -3.33 5.42 -18.86
C ILE A 122 -4.21 6.66 -18.62
N LYS A 123 -3.61 7.81 -18.30
CA LYS A 123 -4.31 9.07 -18.10
C LYS A 123 -5.15 9.43 -19.31
N LYS A 124 -4.57 9.37 -20.51
CA LYS A 124 -5.30 9.66 -21.75
C LYS A 124 -6.49 8.73 -21.97
N LEU A 125 -6.30 7.42 -21.76
CA LEU A 125 -7.38 6.42 -21.91
C LEU A 125 -8.51 6.58 -20.90
N MET A 126 -8.20 7.02 -19.68
CA MET A 126 -9.20 7.19 -18.63
C MET A 126 -9.90 8.54 -18.67
N MET A 127 -9.22 9.62 -19.07
CA MET A 127 -9.82 10.95 -19.20
C MET A 127 -11.01 10.98 -20.17
N ASP A 128 -11.03 10.07 -21.15
CA ASP A 128 -12.14 9.94 -22.09
C ASP A 128 -13.44 9.43 -21.42
N ASN A 129 -13.34 8.75 -20.25
CA ASN A 129 -14.45 8.04 -19.63
C ASN A 129 -14.70 8.38 -18.14
N VAL A 130 -13.70 8.91 -17.42
CA VAL A 130 -13.73 9.15 -15.96
C VAL A 130 -13.13 10.52 -15.64
N ALA A 131 -13.66 11.22 -14.64
CA ALA A 131 -13.14 12.51 -14.22
C ALA A 131 -11.79 12.38 -13.49
N PHE A 132 -10.83 13.25 -13.81
CA PHE A 132 -9.56 13.37 -13.09
C PHE A 132 -9.70 14.41 -11.98
N GLU A 133 -9.78 13.99 -10.71
CA GLU A 133 -9.75 14.89 -9.57
C GLU A 133 -8.87 14.32 -8.46
N GLU A 134 -7.84 15.09 -8.07
CA GLU A 134 -7.06 14.77 -6.88
C GLU A 134 -7.92 15.03 -5.63
N PRO A 135 -8.06 14.05 -4.71
CA PRO A 135 -8.81 14.24 -3.50
C PRO A 135 -8.19 15.39 -2.70
N LYS A 136 -9.03 16.31 -2.21
CA LYS A 136 -8.58 17.39 -1.34
C LYS A 136 -7.91 16.77 -0.11
N GLN A 137 -6.59 16.97 0.01
CA GLN A 137 -5.82 16.50 1.16
C GLN A 137 -6.50 16.98 2.45
N THR A 138 -6.97 16.02 3.24
CA THR A 138 -7.66 16.32 4.49
C THR A 138 -6.62 16.84 5.50
N TRP A 139 -7.05 17.63 6.49
CA TRP A 139 -6.20 18.06 7.60
C TRP A 139 -5.48 16.89 8.30
N MET A 140 -6.15 15.74 8.39
CA MET A 140 -5.58 14.47 8.85
C MET A 140 -4.40 14.00 7.98
N ASP A 141 -4.54 14.03 6.65
CA ASP A 141 -3.48 13.64 5.71
C ASP A 141 -2.25 14.54 5.83
N ARG A 142 -2.46 15.85 6.08
CA ARG A 142 -1.37 16.79 6.34
C ARG A 142 -0.61 16.47 7.63
N MET A 143 -1.31 16.06 8.68
CA MET A 143 -0.66 15.67 9.94
C MET A 143 0.14 14.38 9.80
N VAL A 144 -0.39 13.38 9.08
CA VAL A 144 0.32 12.13 8.81
C VAL A 144 1.55 12.37 7.96
N ARG A 145 1.46 13.22 6.92
CA ARG A 145 2.62 13.58 6.09
C ARG A 145 3.67 14.33 6.90
N TRP A 146 3.27 15.30 7.71
CA TRP A 146 4.18 16.03 8.60
C TRP A 146 4.90 15.11 9.59
N PHE A 147 4.17 14.15 10.17
CA PHE A 147 4.76 13.18 11.10
C PHE A 147 5.73 12.25 10.37
N GLY A 148 5.39 11.77 9.16
CA GLY A 148 6.27 10.94 8.34
C GLY A 148 7.54 11.66 7.86
N GLU A 149 7.47 12.96 7.55
CA GLU A 149 8.63 13.77 7.16
C GLU A 149 9.55 14.08 8.36
N LYS A 150 8.99 14.26 9.55
CA LYS A 150 9.73 14.59 10.79
C LYS A 150 10.29 13.36 11.51
N MET A 151 9.68 12.20 11.32
CA MET A 151 10.13 10.91 11.83
C MET A 151 10.49 10.02 10.64
N PRO A 152 11.72 10.11 10.10
CA PRO A 152 12.22 9.16 9.11
C PRO A 152 12.37 7.81 9.82
N LEU A 153 11.26 7.09 9.95
CA LEU A 153 11.26 5.66 10.23
C LEU A 153 11.60 4.98 8.90
N GLU A 154 12.90 4.90 8.64
CA GLU A 154 13.50 4.08 7.58
C GLU A 154 12.84 2.71 7.47
#